data_AF-A0A4Y8ZMN5-F1
#
_entry.id   AF-A0A4Y8ZMN5-F1
#
_cell.length_a   1.000
_cell.length_b   1.000
_cell.length_c   1.000
_cell.angle_alpha   90.00
_cell.angle_beta   90.00
_cell.angle_gamma   90.00
#
_symmetry.space_group_name_H-M   'P 1'
#
loop_
_entity.id
_entity.type
_entity.pdbx_description
1 polymer ?
#
loop_
_entity_poly.entity_id
_entity_poly.type
_entity_poly.pdbx_seq_one_letter_code
_entity_poly.pdbx_strand_id
1 'polypeptide(L)'
;MTRDQKIVATGAASGVAAMAVLLWLLSTWLPTPPGADALDRRIAYALRWQALAALPLFLMVVAVGNARFASDAIDPTAGAEDRAMIINGRVADNTLQQFALFVAGSLALAASIPPDYLQVIGAAAIVFVIMRLLFWIGYRIDPLYRAFGFSSTAYMNLGLLAAALWLAAV
;
A
#
# COMPACT_ATOMS: atom_id res chain seq x y z
N MET A 1 14.60 -25.17 -1.88
CA MET A 1 13.88 -24.17 -1.08
C MET A 1 13.49 -24.77 0.26
N THR A 2 13.76 -24.06 1.36
CA THR A 2 13.32 -24.42 2.71
C THR A 2 11.79 -24.29 2.84
N ARG A 3 11.20 -24.84 3.91
CA ARG A 3 9.76 -24.71 4.19
C ARG A 3 9.35 -23.24 4.26
N ASP A 4 10.12 -22.41 4.96
CA ASP A 4 9.85 -20.99 5.13
C ASP A 4 9.92 -20.23 3.80
N GLN A 5 10.91 -20.54 2.96
CA GLN A 5 11.01 -19.98 1.61
C GLN A 5 9.79 -20.33 0.75
N LYS A 6 9.25 -21.55 0.87
CA LYS A 6 8.02 -21.95 0.17
C LYS A 6 6.81 -21.15 0.67
N ILE A 7 6.67 -20.98 1.98
CA ILE A 7 5.57 -20.18 2.57
C ILE A 7 5.64 -18.73 2.05
N VAL A 8 6.81 -18.11 2.10
CA VAL A 8 7.02 -16.74 1.62
C VAL A 8 6.73 -16.64 0.12
N ALA A 9 7.22 -17.59 -0.70
CA ALA A 9 6.99 -17.58 -2.14
C ALA A 9 5.51 -17.74 -2.49
N THR A 10 4.81 -18.68 -1.86
CA THR A 10 3.37 -18.89 -2.05
C THR A 10 2.57 -17.68 -1.59
N GLY A 11 2.90 -17.12 -0.41
CA GLY A 11 2.28 -15.90 0.09
C GLY A 11 2.49 -14.72 -0.86
N ALA A 12 3.72 -14.53 -1.34
CA ALA A 12 4.05 -13.45 -2.26
C ALA A 12 3.31 -13.59 -3.60
N ALA A 13 3.32 -14.77 -4.21
CA ALA A 13 2.68 -15.05 -5.49
C ALA A 13 1.15 -14.89 -5.41
N SER A 14 0.53 -15.46 -4.38
CA SER A 14 -0.92 -15.33 -4.16
C SER A 14 -1.32 -13.88 -3.88
N GLY A 15 -0.49 -13.11 -3.16
CA GLY A 15 -0.70 -11.68 -2.94
C GLY A 15 -0.70 -10.90 -4.26
N VAL A 16 0.33 -11.09 -5.10
CA VAL A 16 0.41 -10.43 -6.41
C VAL A 16 -0.79 -10.78 -7.29
N ALA A 17 -1.20 -12.05 -7.32
CA ALA A 17 -2.38 -12.48 -8.07
C ALA A 17 -3.66 -11.81 -7.54
N ALA A 18 -3.87 -11.81 -6.22
CA ALA A 18 -5.03 -11.17 -5.60
C ALA A 18 -5.07 -9.66 -5.87
N MET A 19 -3.92 -8.99 -5.78
CA MET A 19 -3.78 -7.58 -6.12
C MET A 19 -4.16 -7.32 -7.57
N ALA A 20 -3.64 -8.09 -8.52
CA ALA A 20 -3.93 -7.90 -9.93
C ALA A 20 -5.42 -8.10 -10.24
N VAL A 21 -6.05 -9.13 -9.67
CA VAL A 21 -7.48 -9.40 -9.81
C VAL A 21 -8.31 -8.26 -9.23
N LEU A 22 -8.02 -7.82 -8.00
CA LEU A 22 -8.76 -6.72 -7.37
C LEU A 22 -8.58 -5.40 -8.10
N LEU A 23 -7.36 -5.11 -8.57
CA LEU A 23 -7.07 -3.90 -9.32
C LEU A 23 -7.86 -3.88 -10.65
N TRP A 24 -7.92 -5.01 -11.35
CA TRP A 24 -8.71 -5.16 -12.57
C TRP A 24 -10.22 -5.05 -12.32
N LEU A 25 -10.74 -5.74 -11.31
CA LEU A 25 -12.16 -5.65 -10.94
C LEU A 25 -12.55 -4.23 -10.55
N LEU A 26 -11.74 -3.54 -9.74
CA LEU A 26 -12.04 -2.19 -9.31
C LEU A 26 -11.85 -1.16 -10.43
N SER A 27 -10.85 -1.31 -11.32
CA SER A 27 -10.65 -0.39 -12.44
C SER A 27 -11.74 -0.49 -13.51
N THR A 28 -12.39 -1.66 -13.63
CA THR A 28 -13.54 -1.87 -14.51
C THR A 28 -14.86 -1.45 -13.87
N TRP A 29 -14.95 -1.48 -12.54
CA TRP A 29 -16.16 -1.10 -11.81
C TRP A 29 -16.23 0.40 -11.49
N LEU A 30 -15.10 1.05 -11.22
CA LEU A 30 -15.06 2.48 -10.95
C LEU A 30 -15.29 3.29 -12.23
N PRO A 31 -16.12 4.34 -12.19
CA PRO A 31 -16.32 5.20 -13.35
C PRO A 31 -15.11 6.09 -13.60
N THR A 32 -14.88 6.45 -14.86
CA THR A 32 -13.94 7.50 -15.23
C THR A 32 -14.34 8.81 -14.55
N PRO A 33 -13.46 9.46 -13.78
CA PRO A 33 -13.82 10.67 -13.06
C PRO A 33 -14.07 11.83 -14.03
N PRO A 34 -15.02 12.74 -13.72
CA PRO A 34 -15.34 13.86 -14.59
C PRO A 34 -14.15 14.82 -14.71
N GLY A 35 -13.92 15.33 -15.93
CA GLY A 35 -12.83 16.26 -16.19
C GLY A 35 -11.45 15.61 -16.21
N ALA A 36 -11.39 14.31 -16.51
CA ALA A 36 -10.14 13.57 -16.70
C ALA A 36 -9.25 14.16 -17.82
N ASP A 37 -9.69 15.11 -18.62
CA ASP A 37 -8.85 15.78 -19.63
C ASP A 37 -7.96 16.90 -19.05
N ALA A 38 -8.35 17.48 -17.90
CA ALA A 38 -7.66 18.63 -17.32
C ALA A 38 -6.66 18.19 -16.24
N LEU A 39 -5.38 18.55 -16.39
CA LEU A 39 -4.29 18.11 -15.52
C LEU A 39 -4.53 18.40 -14.03
N ASP A 40 -5.03 19.60 -13.71
CA ASP A 40 -5.39 20.01 -12.35
C ASP A 40 -6.40 19.06 -11.72
N ARG A 41 -7.41 18.63 -12.48
CA ARG A 41 -8.43 17.68 -12.02
C ARG A 41 -7.87 16.26 -11.84
N ARG A 42 -6.94 15.83 -12.70
CA ARG A 42 -6.26 14.53 -12.56
C ARG A 42 -5.43 14.45 -11.28
N ILE A 43 -4.65 15.49 -11.01
CA ILE A 43 -3.84 15.59 -9.79
C ILE A 43 -4.74 15.71 -8.56
N ALA A 44 -5.80 16.52 -8.61
CA ALA A 44 -6.78 16.60 -7.52
C ALA A 44 -7.45 15.26 -7.24
N TYR A 45 -7.78 14.48 -8.28
CA TYR A 45 -8.32 13.13 -8.14
C TYR A 45 -7.34 12.21 -7.40
N ALA A 46 -6.08 12.16 -7.83
CA ALA A 46 -5.05 11.35 -7.17
C ALA A 46 -4.84 11.75 -5.70
N LEU A 47 -4.75 13.05 -5.39
CA LEU A 47 -4.57 13.57 -4.02
C LEU A 47 -5.73 13.17 -3.10
N ARG A 48 -6.98 13.19 -3.58
CA ARG A 48 -8.14 12.73 -2.78
C ARG A 48 -8.01 11.26 -2.39
N TRP A 49 -7.51 10.41 -3.29
CA TRP A 49 -7.29 9.00 -3.02
C TRP A 49 -6.08 8.74 -2.12
N GLN A 50 -5.09 9.63 -2.09
CA GLN A 50 -3.98 9.54 -1.13
C GLN A 50 -4.45 9.68 0.31
N ALA A 51 -5.47 10.51 0.58
CA ALA A 51 -6.06 10.61 1.91
C ALA A 51 -6.61 9.25 2.38
N LEU A 52 -7.28 8.51 1.50
CA LEU A 52 -7.72 7.14 1.79
C LEU A 52 -6.53 6.19 2.00
N ALA A 53 -5.54 6.23 1.11
CA ALA A 53 -4.36 5.37 1.18
C ALA A 53 -3.47 5.62 2.42
N ALA A 54 -3.59 6.80 3.05
CA ALA A 54 -2.89 7.14 4.28
C ALA A 54 -3.55 6.54 5.55
N LEU A 55 -4.82 6.13 5.49
CA LEU A 55 -5.55 5.63 6.67
C LEU A 55 -4.86 4.42 7.36
N PRO A 56 -4.36 3.38 6.64
CA PRO A 56 -3.67 2.28 7.29
C PRO A 56 -2.43 2.75 8.09
N LEU A 57 -1.66 3.68 7.53
CA LEU A 57 -0.49 4.24 8.22
C LEU A 57 -0.92 4.93 9.51
N PHE A 58 -1.95 5.77 9.45
CA PHE A 58 -2.47 6.46 10.63
C PHE A 58 -2.92 5.48 11.71
N LEU A 59 -3.66 4.42 11.34
CA LEU A 59 -4.08 3.37 12.27
C LEU A 59 -2.89 2.65 12.92
N MET A 60 -1.84 2.37 12.15
CA MET A 60 -0.63 1.72 12.68
C MET A 60 0.14 2.64 13.63
N VAL A 61 0.25 3.94 13.32
CA VAL A 61 0.86 4.95 14.20
C VAL A 61 0.09 5.05 15.51
N VAL A 62 -1.25 5.12 15.45
CA VAL A 62 -2.11 5.12 16.65
C VAL A 62 -1.92 3.83 17.46
N ALA A 63 -1.84 2.67 16.81
CA ALA A 63 -1.62 1.40 17.49
C ALA A 63 -0.27 1.34 18.21
N VAL A 64 0.81 1.82 17.58
CA VAL A 64 2.14 1.92 18.23
C VAL A 64 2.12 2.92 19.38
N GLY A 65 1.54 4.10 19.17
CA GLY A 65 1.46 5.16 20.18
C GLY A 65 0.71 4.71 21.43
N ASN A 66 -0.47 4.10 21.26
CA ASN A 66 -1.27 3.59 22.38
C ASN A 66 -0.57 2.44 23.11
N ALA A 67 0.11 1.54 22.39
CA ALA A 67 0.82 0.43 23.01
C ALA A 67 2.02 0.91 23.86
N ARG A 68 2.72 1.97 23.43
CA ARG A 68 3.80 2.59 24.21
C ARG A 68 3.27 3.35 25.41
N PHE A 69 2.21 4.14 25.23
CA PHE A 69 1.58 4.89 26.31
C PHE A 69 1.12 3.98 27.46
N ALA A 70 0.65 2.77 27.12
CA ALA A 70 0.12 1.81 28.08
C ALA A 70 1.15 0.80 28.63
N SER A 71 2.45 1.00 28.41
CA SER A 71 3.48 0.04 28.83
C SER A 71 4.79 0.70 29.28
N ASP A 72 5.73 -0.11 29.78
CA ASP A 72 7.08 0.32 30.17
C ASP A 72 7.93 0.79 28.96
N ALA A 73 7.42 0.61 27.74
CA ALA A 73 8.04 1.11 26.50
C ALA A 73 7.63 2.56 26.16
N ILE A 74 7.18 3.34 27.15
CA ILE A 74 6.90 4.77 26.97
C ILE A 74 8.13 5.56 26.49
N ASP A 75 9.32 5.17 26.96
CA ASP A 75 10.60 5.56 26.35
C ASP A 75 10.95 4.55 25.24
N PRO A 76 10.83 4.94 23.95
CA PRO A 76 11.09 4.04 22.83
C PRO A 76 12.58 3.68 22.69
N THR A 77 13.48 4.34 23.42
CA THR A 77 14.93 4.06 23.40
C THR A 77 15.35 3.04 24.45
N ALA A 78 14.49 2.72 25.41
CA ALA A 78 14.78 1.79 26.50
C ALA A 78 14.74 0.31 26.08
N GLY A 79 14.21 -0.01 24.89
CA GLY A 79 14.15 -1.39 24.39
C GLY A 79 13.14 -2.30 25.12
N ALA A 80 12.17 -1.73 25.82
CA ALA A 80 11.14 -2.45 26.59
C ALA A 80 9.94 -2.93 25.73
N GLU A 81 10.05 -2.87 24.40
CA GLU A 81 8.96 -3.20 23.48
C GLU A 81 8.67 -4.71 23.45
N ASP A 82 7.40 -5.10 23.58
CA ASP A 82 7.01 -6.49 23.39
C ASP A 82 7.03 -6.89 21.89
N ARG A 83 6.87 -8.19 21.62
CA ARG A 83 6.86 -8.70 20.24
C ARG A 83 5.78 -8.04 19.38
N ALA A 84 4.64 -7.69 19.96
CA ALA A 84 3.53 -7.10 19.23
C ALA A 84 3.83 -5.67 18.79
N MET A 85 4.39 -4.88 19.69
CA MET A 85 4.82 -3.52 19.45
C MET A 85 5.93 -3.47 18.40
N ILE A 86 6.92 -4.37 18.49
CA ILE A 86 7.98 -4.48 17.47
C ILE A 86 7.38 -4.75 16.08
N ILE A 87 6.40 -5.66 15.98
CA ILE A 87 5.72 -5.95 14.71
C ILE A 87 4.97 -4.70 14.21
N ASN A 88 4.20 -4.04 15.08
CA ASN A 88 3.44 -2.84 14.71
C ASN A 88 4.36 -1.70 14.22
N GLY A 89 5.50 -1.48 14.89
CA GLY A 89 6.51 -0.50 14.46
C GLY A 89 7.05 -0.82 13.07
N ARG A 90 7.48 -2.07 12.84
CA ARG A 90 7.98 -2.51 11.51
C ARG A 90 6.92 -2.39 10.42
N VAL A 91 5.66 -2.64 10.76
CA VAL A 91 4.54 -2.51 9.82
C VAL A 91 4.26 -1.04 9.49
N ALA A 92 4.32 -0.15 10.48
CA ALA A 92 4.19 1.29 10.28
C ALA A 92 5.31 1.84 9.38
N ASP A 93 6.56 1.52 9.69
CA ASP A 93 7.73 1.96 8.90
C ASP A 93 7.66 1.47 7.46
N ASN A 94 7.32 0.19 7.26
CA ASN A 94 7.17 -0.35 5.90
C ASN A 94 6.00 0.31 5.16
N THR A 95 4.90 0.56 5.85
CA THR A 95 3.73 1.22 5.25
C THR A 95 4.02 2.66 4.88
N LEU A 96 4.83 3.38 5.67
CA LEU A 96 5.31 4.71 5.33
C LEU A 96 6.14 4.71 4.05
N GLN A 97 7.15 3.82 3.96
CA GLN A 97 7.99 3.69 2.75
C GLN A 97 7.15 3.40 1.51
N GLN A 98 6.15 2.54 1.66
CA GLN A 98 5.32 2.11 0.55
C GLN A 98 4.24 3.13 0.18
N PHE A 99 3.77 3.90 1.16
CA PHE A 99 2.90 5.04 0.90
C PHE A 99 3.66 6.14 0.15
N ALA A 100 4.93 6.39 0.49
CA ALA A 100 5.76 7.34 -0.27
C ALA A 100 5.90 6.92 -1.75
N LEU A 101 6.18 5.63 -2.01
CA LEU A 101 6.21 5.10 -3.37
C LEU A 101 4.85 5.19 -4.08
N PHE A 102 3.76 4.91 -3.35
CA PHE A 102 2.40 5.01 -3.87
C PHE A 102 2.05 6.45 -4.26
N VAL A 103 2.36 7.44 -3.42
CA VAL A 103 2.15 8.87 -3.70
C VAL A 103 2.94 9.28 -4.95
N ALA A 104 4.22 8.94 -5.02
CA ALA A 104 5.06 9.27 -6.17
C ALA A 104 4.54 8.63 -7.45
N GLY A 105 4.28 7.32 -7.44
CA GLY A 105 3.80 6.57 -8.61
C GLY A 105 2.40 6.99 -9.05
N SER A 106 1.47 7.21 -8.12
CA SER A 106 0.09 7.59 -8.44
C SER A 106 -0.01 9.01 -9.00
N LEU A 107 0.75 9.97 -8.48
CA LEU A 107 0.78 11.33 -9.03
C LEU A 107 1.44 11.37 -10.40
N ALA A 108 2.59 10.71 -10.54
CA ALA A 108 3.29 10.63 -11.82
C ALA A 108 2.42 9.96 -12.89
N LEU A 109 1.74 8.86 -12.54
CA LEU A 109 0.83 8.19 -13.47
C LEU A 109 -0.39 9.06 -13.79
N ALA A 110 -1.00 9.72 -12.80
CA ALA A 110 -2.14 10.61 -13.03
C ALA A 110 -1.80 11.77 -13.97
N ALA A 111 -0.54 12.24 -14.00
CA ALA A 111 -0.11 13.28 -14.91
C ALA A 111 -0.13 12.84 -16.39
N SER A 112 0.15 11.56 -16.67
CA SER A 112 0.42 11.08 -18.04
C SER A 112 -0.58 10.04 -18.57
N ILE A 113 -1.37 9.39 -17.71
CA ILE A 113 -2.28 8.30 -18.12
C ILE A 113 -3.41 8.81 -19.03
N PRO A 114 -3.87 8.06 -20.04
CA PRO A 114 -5.02 8.49 -20.83
C PRO A 114 -6.28 8.67 -19.95
N PRO A 115 -7.15 9.65 -20.27
CA PRO A 115 -8.30 10.01 -19.43
C PRO A 115 -9.15 8.81 -19.02
N ASP A 116 -9.41 7.90 -19.96
CA ASP A 116 -10.28 6.73 -19.80
C ASP A 116 -9.78 5.67 -18.80
N TYR A 117 -8.54 5.81 -18.32
CA TYR A 117 -7.94 4.90 -17.35
C TYR A 117 -7.62 5.55 -16.00
N LEU A 118 -7.95 6.83 -15.81
CA LEU A 118 -7.61 7.57 -14.59
C LEU A 118 -8.18 6.93 -13.31
N GLN A 119 -9.31 6.23 -13.41
CA GLN A 119 -9.92 5.48 -12.31
C GLN A 119 -9.00 4.41 -11.70
N VAL A 120 -7.97 3.95 -12.42
CA VAL A 120 -6.98 3.01 -11.90
C VAL A 120 -6.27 3.53 -10.64
N ILE A 121 -6.13 4.86 -10.50
CA ILE A 121 -5.53 5.48 -9.32
C ILE A 121 -6.41 5.26 -8.08
N GLY A 122 -7.73 5.39 -8.25
CA GLY A 122 -8.69 5.12 -7.18
C GLY A 122 -8.77 3.64 -6.82
N ALA A 123 -8.79 2.78 -7.84
CA ALA A 123 -8.72 1.34 -7.65
C ALA A 123 -7.46 0.93 -6.87
N ALA A 124 -6.29 1.45 -7.26
CA ALA A 124 -5.02 1.17 -6.60
C ALA A 124 -5.00 1.66 -5.14
N ALA A 125 -5.63 2.79 -4.82
CA ALA A 125 -5.73 3.27 -3.44
C ALA A 125 -6.57 2.33 -2.56
N ILE A 126 -7.70 1.84 -3.06
CA ILE A 126 -8.54 0.85 -2.34
C ILE A 126 -7.76 -0.44 -2.11
N VAL A 127 -7.10 -0.95 -3.16
CA VAL A 127 -6.25 -2.15 -3.06
C VAL A 127 -5.10 -1.94 -2.08
N PHE A 128 -4.48 -0.76 -2.09
CA PHE A 128 -3.42 -0.40 -1.15
C PHE A 128 -3.91 -0.54 0.29
N VAL A 129 -5.08 0.03 0.63
CA VAL A 129 -5.65 -0.06 1.98
C VAL A 129 -5.88 -1.52 2.38
N ILE A 130 -6.58 -2.30 1.55
CA ILE A 130 -6.90 -3.70 1.82
C ILE A 130 -5.61 -4.49 2.07
N MET A 131 -4.63 -4.36 1.17
CA MET A 131 -3.40 -5.13 1.23
C MET A 131 -2.48 -4.71 2.38
N ARG A 132 -2.55 -3.44 2.83
CA ARG A 132 -1.83 -3.00 4.04
C ARG A 132 -2.42 -3.55 5.32
N LEU A 133 -3.75 -3.65 5.40
CA LEU A 133 -4.41 -4.30 6.53
C LEU A 133 -4.09 -5.81 6.56
N LEU A 134 -4.12 -6.48 5.41
CA LEU A 134 -3.75 -7.90 5.31
C LEU A 134 -2.26 -8.14 5.59
N PHE A 135 -1.37 -7.23 5.16
CA PHE A 135 0.05 -7.24 5.56
C PHE A 135 0.21 -7.20 7.08
N TRP A 136 -0.52 -6.28 7.73
CA TRP A 136 -0.46 -6.11 9.17
C TRP A 136 -0.98 -7.34 9.92
N ILE A 137 -2.19 -7.81 9.57
CA ILE A 137 -2.82 -8.99 10.17
C ILE A 137 -1.94 -10.22 9.98
N GLY A 138 -1.45 -10.45 8.77
CA GLY A 138 -0.56 -11.57 8.46
C GLY A 138 0.69 -11.55 9.34
N TYR A 139 1.34 -10.39 9.47
CA TYR A 139 2.54 -10.27 10.30
C TYR A 139 2.26 -10.49 11.80
N ARG A 140 1.06 -10.16 12.28
CA ARG A 140 0.65 -10.44 13.67
C ARG A 140 0.43 -11.93 13.93
N ILE A 141 0.03 -12.71 12.92
CA ILE A 141 -0.15 -14.16 13.02
C ILE A 141 1.20 -14.87 12.94
N ASP A 142 1.96 -14.63 11.86
CA ASP A 142 3.27 -15.22 11.64
C ASP A 142 4.17 -14.27 10.82
N PRO A 143 5.46 -14.10 11.19
CA PRO A 143 6.40 -13.26 10.44
C PRO A 143 6.49 -13.53 8.93
N LEU A 144 6.22 -14.75 8.49
CA LEU A 144 6.28 -15.14 7.08
C LEU A 144 5.01 -14.77 6.31
N TYR A 145 3.84 -14.71 6.97
CA TYR A 145 2.56 -14.43 6.32
C TYR A 145 2.41 -12.99 5.83
N ARG A 146 3.26 -12.08 6.33
CA ARG A 146 3.37 -10.71 5.82
C ARG A 146 3.69 -10.65 4.32
N ALA A 147 4.28 -11.71 3.74
CA ALA A 147 4.66 -11.74 2.34
C ALA A 147 3.49 -11.42 1.39
N PHE A 148 2.27 -11.87 1.72
CA PHE A 148 1.07 -11.64 0.92
C PHE A 148 0.77 -10.15 0.69
N GLY A 149 0.56 -9.39 1.77
CA GLY A 149 0.22 -7.97 1.65
C GLY A 149 1.41 -7.11 1.20
N PHE A 150 2.63 -7.50 1.59
CA PHE A 150 3.85 -6.81 1.17
C PHE A 150 4.10 -6.90 -0.33
N SER A 151 4.07 -8.11 -0.91
CA SER A 151 4.34 -8.29 -2.35
C SER A 151 3.29 -7.58 -3.19
N SER A 152 2.01 -7.74 -2.83
CA SER A 152 0.86 -7.12 -3.50
C SER A 152 1.12 -5.64 -3.78
N THR A 153 1.45 -4.90 -2.73
CA THR A 153 1.62 -3.47 -2.77
C THR A 153 2.97 -3.04 -3.34
N ALA A 154 4.04 -3.80 -3.10
CA ALA A 154 5.35 -3.53 -3.71
C ALA A 154 5.29 -3.63 -5.24
N TYR A 155 4.68 -4.70 -5.77
CA TYR A 155 4.52 -4.89 -7.22
C TYR A 155 3.49 -3.95 -7.83
N MET A 156 2.45 -3.56 -7.10
CA MET A 156 1.54 -2.51 -7.53
C MET A 156 2.26 -1.16 -7.66
N ASN A 157 3.03 -0.75 -6.65
CA ASN A 157 3.82 0.47 -6.69
C ASN A 157 4.84 0.46 -7.83
N LEU A 158 5.52 -0.68 -8.05
CA LEU A 158 6.40 -0.86 -9.20
C LEU A 158 5.64 -0.68 -10.52
N GLY A 159 4.45 -1.26 -10.65
CA GLY A 159 3.61 -1.12 -11.84
C GLY A 159 3.20 0.34 -12.10
N LEU A 160 2.77 1.07 -11.07
CA LEU A 160 2.41 2.49 -11.19
C LEU A 160 3.62 3.34 -11.65
N LEU A 161 4.77 3.14 -11.02
CA LEU A 161 6.01 3.87 -11.37
C LEU A 161 6.49 3.51 -12.78
N ALA A 162 6.52 2.24 -13.14
CA ALA A 162 6.93 1.79 -14.46
C ALA A 162 5.99 2.32 -15.56
N ALA A 163 4.67 2.30 -15.33
CA ALA A 163 3.70 2.86 -16.25
C ALA A 163 3.87 4.37 -16.40
N ALA A 164 4.10 5.10 -15.31
CA ALA A 164 4.35 6.54 -15.34
C ALA A 164 5.62 6.87 -16.14
N LEU A 165 6.72 6.15 -15.89
CA LEU A 165 7.98 6.33 -16.62
C LEU A 165 7.84 6.01 -18.11
N TRP A 166 7.13 4.93 -18.45
CA TRP A 166 6.85 4.56 -19.82
C TRP A 166 6.07 5.65 -20.55
N LEU A 167 4.98 6.15 -19.95
CA LEU A 167 4.13 7.18 -20.54
C LEU A 167 4.79 8.56 -20.58
N ALA A 168 5.81 8.81 -19.75
CA ALA A 168 6.59 10.04 -19.83
C ALA A 168 7.65 10.02 -20.96
N ALA A 169 7.97 8.83 -21.48
CA ALA A 169 8.98 8.65 -22.52
C ALA A 169 8.41 8.59 -23.95
N VAL A 170 7.08 8.54 -24.10
CA VAL A 170 6.34 8.41 -25.37
C VAL A 170 5.50 9.65 -25.59
#